data_AF-A0A2S4VM77-F1
#
_entry.id   AF-A0A2S4VM77-F1
#
_cell.length_a   1.000
_cell.length_b   1.000
_cell.length_c   1.000
_cell.angle_alpha   90.00
_cell.angle_beta   90.00
_cell.angle_gamma   90.00
#
_symmetry.space_group_name_H-M   'P 1'
#
loop_
_entity.id
_entity.type
_entity.pdbx_description
1 polymer ?
#
loop_
_entity_poly.entity_id
_entity_poly.type
_entity_poly.pdbx_seq_one_letter_code
_entity_poly.pdbx_strand_id
1 'polypeptide(L)'
;MCRPSRGGPRGSNGTQKLPQEFGAQPKTNRASNMTESLNISSPSPPHGDIEFDVVRYYHRILEKDENLAVPIAAVQCLSECVAKSTASTMQELIGTLYVAIDSLKQATSNLISLTAGCDLFLRFLMTHQSPDVVSFADHKHSLVNQALKYVAESRSTCVEKVASSAARFIEDGSTIMVHGYSRVVLHTLIKAYSPSEKPRKRFQVFVTESRPSGLGLKTHAILEQFGIPCVVLLDSAVAYTMAKVDLVLVGAEAVLEDGGLINYIGCYQMAIAAKAHHKPFYALTESYKFLRLFPLSQYDVPTKQPTLQFPSSKVTTNQIGRSQTAPSLPGSTIQSQSFIPAKLTLGQIAANNPTLDYTTPDLITLVISDSGILTPPGVAEVLLSIFGGE
;
A
#
# COMPACT_ATOMS: atom_id res chain seq x y z
N MET A 1 18.73 -13.05 64.72
CA MET A 1 18.96 -14.49 64.44
C MET A 1 18.46 -14.77 63.03
N CYS A 2 19.16 -15.30 62.03
CA CYS A 2 20.58 -15.55 61.76
C CYS A 2 20.70 -15.58 60.22
N ARG A 3 21.75 -14.97 59.67
CA ARG A 3 22.30 -15.32 58.34
C ARG A 3 23.01 -16.68 58.45
N PRO A 4 23.29 -17.37 57.32
CA PRO A 4 24.65 -17.36 56.74
C PRO A 4 24.60 -17.26 55.19
N SER A 5 25.44 -16.52 54.45
CA SER A 5 26.92 -16.47 54.26
C SER A 5 27.50 -17.47 53.24
N ARG A 6 27.87 -16.93 52.08
CA ARG A 6 28.99 -17.19 51.15
C ARG A 6 29.75 -18.53 51.20
N GLY A 7 30.01 -19.08 50.01
CA GLY A 7 31.20 -19.88 49.72
C GLY A 7 31.19 -20.55 48.32
N GLY A 8 31.91 -19.99 47.34
CA GLY A 8 32.60 -20.80 46.31
C GLY A 8 33.93 -21.35 46.90
N PRO A 9 34.81 -22.09 46.17
CA PRO A 9 35.06 -22.03 44.72
C PRO A 9 35.45 -23.38 44.02
N ARG A 10 35.89 -23.29 42.75
CA ARG A 10 36.62 -24.28 41.89
C ARG A 10 35.72 -25.37 41.27
N GLY A 11 35.74 -25.67 39.97
CA GLY A 11 36.76 -25.49 38.94
C GLY A 11 37.23 -26.87 38.47
N SER A 12 36.63 -27.42 37.41
CA SER A 12 37.23 -28.52 36.64
C SER A 12 36.63 -28.60 35.23
N ASN A 13 37.54 -28.81 34.29
CA ASN A 13 37.35 -28.86 32.85
C ASN A 13 36.47 -30.04 32.42
N GLY A 14 35.56 -29.78 31.48
CA GLY A 14 34.76 -30.80 30.80
C GLY A 14 34.39 -30.33 29.41
N THR A 15 35.32 -30.53 28.47
CA THR A 15 35.17 -30.29 27.04
C THR A 15 34.05 -31.16 26.48
N GLN A 16 32.87 -30.59 26.21
CA GLN A 16 31.83 -31.25 25.41
C GLN A 16 31.65 -30.52 24.09
N LYS A 17 32.02 -31.23 23.02
CA LYS A 17 31.90 -30.86 21.63
C LYS A 17 30.42 -30.68 21.25
N LEU A 18 30.10 -29.51 20.69
CA LEU A 18 28.89 -29.26 19.90
C LEU A 18 28.99 -30.02 18.56
N PRO A 19 27.94 -30.70 18.09
CA PRO A 19 27.86 -31.13 16.71
C PRO A 19 27.47 -29.94 15.82
N GLN A 20 28.39 -29.57 14.93
CA GLN A 20 28.14 -28.76 13.73
C GLN A 20 27.38 -29.61 12.72
N GLU A 21 26.16 -29.21 12.34
CA GLU A 21 25.59 -29.57 11.03
C GLU A 21 24.74 -28.41 10.49
N PHE A 22 25.37 -27.55 9.69
CA PHE A 22 24.73 -26.71 8.69
C PHE A 22 25.65 -26.71 7.45
N GLY A 23 25.10 -27.06 6.29
CA GLY A 23 25.73 -26.72 5.01
C GLY A 23 25.74 -27.84 3.96
N ALA A 24 24.58 -28.11 3.34
CA ALA A 24 24.56 -28.73 2.02
C ALA A 24 23.42 -28.13 1.19
N GLN A 25 23.73 -27.09 0.41
CA GLN A 25 22.90 -26.63 -0.70
C GLN A 25 23.08 -27.61 -1.88
N PRO A 26 21.99 -28.08 -2.53
CA PRO A 26 22.12 -28.80 -3.78
C PRO A 26 22.33 -27.81 -4.94
N LYS A 27 23.50 -27.88 -5.56
CA LYS A 27 23.78 -27.31 -6.88
C LYS A 27 22.88 -28.01 -7.91
N THR A 28 22.02 -27.28 -8.60
CA THR A 28 21.35 -27.78 -9.80
C THR A 28 21.95 -27.12 -11.03
N ASN A 29 22.54 -27.97 -11.87
CA ASN A 29 23.06 -27.65 -13.19
C ASN A 29 21.93 -27.13 -14.08
N ARG A 30 22.05 -25.89 -14.57
CA ARG A 30 21.20 -25.39 -15.66
C ARG A 30 21.92 -25.62 -16.99
N ALA A 31 21.69 -26.79 -17.57
CA ALA A 31 22.09 -27.07 -18.93
C ALA A 31 21.19 -26.29 -19.89
N SER A 32 21.85 -25.57 -20.80
CA SER A 32 21.36 -25.00 -22.03
C SER A 32 20.60 -26.02 -22.87
N ASN A 33 19.42 -25.66 -23.37
CA ASN A 33 18.91 -26.19 -24.63
C ASN A 33 18.13 -25.10 -25.39
N MET A 34 18.65 -24.79 -26.58
CA MET A 34 17.98 -24.09 -27.66
C MET A 34 16.70 -24.83 -28.05
N THR A 35 15.64 -24.09 -28.36
CA THR A 35 14.66 -24.48 -29.39
C THR A 35 14.04 -23.22 -29.95
N GLU A 36 14.22 -23.09 -31.26
CA GLU A 36 13.75 -22.03 -32.14
C GLU A 36 12.23 -21.99 -32.26
N SER A 37 11.72 -20.75 -32.27
CA SER A 37 10.59 -20.19 -33.03
C SER A 37 9.26 -20.95 -33.10
N LEU A 38 8.19 -20.26 -32.70
CA LEU A 38 7.06 -19.98 -33.59
C LEU A 38 6.44 -18.62 -33.23
N ASN A 39 6.36 -17.80 -34.27
CA ASN A 39 6.05 -16.38 -34.33
C ASN A 39 4.52 -16.20 -34.38
N ILE A 40 3.94 -15.47 -33.42
CA ILE A 40 2.57 -14.92 -33.55
C ILE A 40 2.66 -13.43 -33.28
N SER A 41 2.76 -12.70 -34.39
CA SER A 41 2.76 -11.25 -34.51
C SER A 41 1.46 -10.64 -33.98
N SER A 42 1.57 -9.76 -32.99
CA SER A 42 0.57 -8.73 -32.71
C SER A 42 1.01 -7.42 -33.36
N PRO A 43 0.09 -6.61 -33.90
CA PRO A 43 0.44 -5.44 -34.71
C PRO A 43 0.91 -4.30 -33.80
N SER A 44 2.17 -3.87 -33.97
CA SER A 44 2.68 -2.63 -33.41
C SER A 44 2.08 -1.43 -34.15
N PRO A 45 1.66 -0.36 -33.47
CA PRO A 45 1.32 0.89 -34.14
C PRO A 45 2.61 1.54 -34.68
N PRO A 46 2.57 2.17 -35.86
CA PRO A 46 3.69 2.94 -36.37
C PRO A 46 3.67 4.35 -35.78
N HIS A 47 4.85 4.87 -35.36
CA HIS A 47 5.35 6.25 -35.52
C HIS A 47 6.35 6.64 -34.41
N GLY A 48 7.56 7.06 -34.81
CA GLY A 48 8.37 8.08 -34.11
C GLY A 48 9.33 7.65 -32.99
N ASP A 49 10.63 7.71 -33.28
CA ASP A 49 11.80 7.96 -32.41
C ASP A 49 11.65 7.85 -30.87
N ILE A 50 12.29 6.82 -30.28
CA ILE A 50 12.57 6.58 -28.84
C ILE A 50 11.93 7.60 -27.87
N GLU A 51 10.61 7.49 -27.75
CA GLU A 51 9.79 8.24 -26.80
C GLU A 51 10.18 7.81 -25.37
N PHE A 52 10.30 8.76 -24.45
CA PHE A 52 10.70 8.48 -23.07
C PHE A 52 9.79 7.43 -22.43
N ASP A 53 10.33 6.24 -22.12
CA ASP A 53 9.59 5.15 -21.48
C ASP A 53 9.28 5.51 -20.01
N VAL A 54 8.09 6.07 -19.83
CA VAL A 54 7.52 6.53 -18.56
C VAL A 54 7.43 5.39 -17.56
N VAL A 55 6.98 4.20 -18.00
CA VAL A 55 6.75 3.04 -17.14
C VAL A 55 8.07 2.52 -16.59
N ARG A 56 9.09 2.36 -17.45
CA ARG A 56 10.41 1.90 -17.01
C ARG A 56 11.09 2.90 -16.08
N TYR A 57 10.93 4.21 -16.32
CA TYR A 57 11.48 5.22 -15.43
C TYR A 57 10.79 5.20 -14.06
N TYR A 58 9.46 5.09 -14.04
CA TYR A 58 8.67 4.97 -12.80
C TYR A 58 9.11 3.78 -11.94
N HIS A 59 9.25 2.58 -12.53
CA HIS A 59 9.74 1.41 -11.80
C HIS A 59 11.18 1.59 -11.28
N ARG A 60 12.07 2.20 -12.07
CA ARG A 60 13.44 2.50 -11.64
C ARG A 60 13.49 3.42 -10.43
N ILE A 61 12.59 4.42 -10.35
CA ILE A 61 12.53 5.32 -9.19
C ILE A 61 12.14 4.53 -7.94
N LEU A 62 11.10 3.70 -8.04
CA LEU A 62 10.61 2.90 -6.91
C LEU A 62 11.63 1.86 -6.43
N GLU A 63 12.41 1.28 -7.35
CA GLU A 63 13.49 0.35 -7.01
C GLU A 63 14.68 1.05 -6.33
N LYS A 64 14.97 2.30 -6.74
CA LYS A 64 16.07 3.08 -6.17
C LYS A 64 15.77 3.54 -4.75
N ASP A 65 14.52 3.86 -4.46
CA ASP A 65 14.09 4.41 -3.18
C ASP A 65 12.78 3.76 -2.71
N GLU A 66 12.91 2.74 -1.84
CA GLU A 66 11.77 2.07 -1.19
C GLU A 66 10.97 3.04 -0.30
N ASN A 67 11.58 4.15 0.12
CA ASN A 67 10.96 5.19 0.92
C ASN A 67 10.39 6.33 0.06
N LEU A 68 10.13 6.12 -1.23
CA LEU A 68 9.36 7.09 -2.02
C LEU A 68 7.88 6.71 -2.02
N ALA A 69 7.01 7.69 -1.74
CA ALA A 69 5.57 7.48 -1.86
C ALA A 69 5.18 7.38 -3.34
N VAL A 70 4.29 6.45 -3.67
CA VAL A 70 3.79 6.22 -5.04
C VAL A 70 3.30 7.51 -5.74
N PRO A 71 2.48 8.38 -5.10
CA PRO A 71 2.05 9.63 -5.72
C PRO A 71 3.23 10.56 -6.08
N ILE A 72 4.24 10.65 -5.21
CA ILE A 72 5.42 11.48 -5.41
C ILE A 72 6.30 10.92 -6.54
N ALA A 73 6.41 9.60 -6.63
CA ALA A 73 7.09 8.94 -7.75
C ALA A 73 6.39 9.25 -9.09
N ALA A 74 5.05 9.29 -9.09
CA ALA A 74 4.26 9.67 -10.26
C ALA A 74 4.54 11.12 -10.69
N VAL A 75 4.49 12.06 -9.74
CA VAL A 75 4.80 13.49 -10.00
C VAL A 75 6.21 13.65 -10.55
N GLN A 76 7.21 12.96 -9.98
CA GLN A 76 8.59 13.00 -10.47
C GLN A 76 8.70 12.44 -11.89
N CYS A 77 8.03 11.33 -12.17
CA CYS A 77 8.04 10.70 -13.48
C CYS A 77 7.39 11.59 -14.56
N LEU A 78 6.25 12.20 -14.25
CA LEU A 78 5.57 13.13 -15.16
C LEU A 78 6.39 14.42 -15.34
N SER A 79 7.06 14.92 -14.32
CA SER A 79 7.97 16.08 -14.42
C SER A 79 9.11 15.83 -15.41
N GLU A 80 9.66 14.61 -15.39
CA GLU A 80 10.71 14.19 -16.33
C GLU A 80 10.18 13.95 -17.75
N CYS A 81 8.94 13.46 -17.86
CA CYS A 81 8.22 13.38 -19.14
C CYS A 81 8.04 14.78 -19.74
N VAL A 82 7.60 15.76 -18.92
CA VAL A 82 7.54 17.16 -19.34
C VAL A 82 8.92 17.64 -19.78
N ALA A 83 9.96 17.47 -18.96
CA ALA A 83 11.32 17.94 -19.29
C ALA A 83 11.80 17.46 -20.67
N LYS A 84 11.56 16.19 -21.00
CA LYS A 84 12.00 15.56 -22.25
C LYS A 84 11.06 15.74 -23.44
N SER A 85 9.81 16.18 -23.21
CA SER A 85 8.84 16.39 -24.27
C SER A 85 9.29 17.48 -25.25
N THR A 86 9.10 17.27 -26.54
CA THR A 86 9.33 18.26 -27.59
C THR A 86 8.13 19.18 -27.83
N ALA A 87 7.07 19.05 -27.03
CA ALA A 87 5.85 19.81 -27.19
C ALA A 87 6.13 21.32 -27.22
N SER A 88 5.44 22.02 -28.13
CA SER A 88 5.59 23.46 -28.36
C SER A 88 4.44 24.29 -27.79
N THR A 89 3.35 23.62 -27.40
CA THR A 89 2.15 24.23 -26.85
C THR A 89 1.68 23.51 -25.58
N MET A 90 0.93 24.22 -24.73
CA MET A 90 0.36 23.62 -23.52
C MET A 90 -0.64 22.51 -23.84
N GLN A 91 -1.43 22.65 -24.91
CA GLN A 91 -2.43 21.66 -25.30
C GLN A 91 -1.77 20.34 -25.75
N GLU A 92 -0.70 20.43 -26.54
CA GLU A 92 0.10 19.27 -26.94
C GLU A 92 0.72 18.58 -25.72
N LEU A 93 1.29 19.36 -24.79
CA LEU A 93 1.89 18.85 -23.56
C LEU A 93 0.88 18.09 -22.70
N ILE A 94 -0.31 18.65 -22.50
CA ILE A 94 -1.40 18.00 -21.76
C ILE A 94 -1.83 16.70 -22.46
N GLY A 95 -1.93 16.71 -23.79
CA GLY A 95 -2.22 15.51 -24.59
C GLY A 95 -1.20 14.39 -24.35
N THR A 96 0.10 14.70 -24.44
CA THR A 96 1.18 13.74 -24.16
C THR A 96 1.11 13.21 -22.73
N LEU A 97 0.80 14.05 -21.76
CA LEU A 97 0.68 13.63 -20.36
C LEU A 97 -0.50 12.68 -20.13
N TYR A 98 -1.64 12.87 -20.79
CA TYR A 98 -2.75 11.92 -20.69
C TYR A 98 -2.37 10.54 -21.21
N VAL A 99 -1.64 10.47 -22.34
CA VAL A 99 -1.12 9.19 -22.88
C VAL A 99 -0.14 8.54 -21.91
N ALA A 100 0.77 9.32 -21.31
CA ALA A 100 1.70 8.85 -20.31
C ALA A 100 1.00 8.31 -19.04
N ILE A 101 -0.04 9.02 -18.56
CA ILE A 101 -0.82 8.63 -17.39
C ILE A 101 -1.59 7.34 -17.64
N ASP A 102 -2.21 7.17 -18.82
CA ASP A 102 -2.92 5.94 -19.15
C ASP A 102 -1.96 4.74 -19.19
N SER A 103 -0.77 4.93 -19.79
CA SER A 103 0.29 3.93 -19.80
C SER A 103 0.73 3.52 -18.38
N LEU A 104 0.89 4.49 -17.46
CA LEU A 104 1.22 4.23 -16.06
C LEU A 104 0.09 3.48 -15.33
N LYS A 105 -1.17 3.87 -15.55
CA LYS A 105 -2.35 3.20 -14.96
C LYS A 105 -2.42 1.74 -15.41
N GLN A 106 -2.14 1.45 -16.67
CA GLN A 106 -2.12 0.07 -17.19
C GLN A 106 -0.99 -0.78 -16.60
N ALA A 107 0.16 -0.18 -16.27
CA ALA A 107 1.32 -0.90 -15.72
C ALA A 107 1.24 -1.19 -14.21
N THR A 108 0.73 -0.28 -13.38
CA THR A 108 0.80 -0.41 -11.90
C THR A 108 -0.37 -1.19 -11.28
N SER A 109 -0.15 -1.96 -10.21
CA SER A 109 -1.25 -2.56 -9.46
C SER A 109 -1.96 -1.58 -8.53
N ASN A 110 -1.25 -0.58 -7.99
CA ASN A 110 -1.80 0.45 -7.10
C ASN A 110 -2.31 1.65 -7.91
N LEU A 111 -3.55 1.56 -8.38
CA LEU A 111 -4.18 2.59 -9.21
C LEU A 111 -4.55 3.85 -8.44
N ILE A 112 -5.02 3.69 -7.20
CA ILE A 112 -5.61 4.77 -6.40
C ILE A 112 -4.55 5.82 -6.05
N SER A 113 -3.46 5.37 -5.41
CA SER A 113 -2.36 6.26 -5.00
C SER A 113 -1.64 6.86 -6.21
N LEU A 114 -1.52 6.11 -7.32
CA LEU A 114 -0.96 6.66 -8.56
C LEU A 114 -1.84 7.78 -9.12
N THR A 115 -3.16 7.55 -9.20
CA THR A 115 -4.10 8.51 -9.77
C THR A 115 -4.12 9.82 -8.99
N ALA A 116 -4.07 9.76 -7.65
CA ALA A 116 -3.96 10.96 -6.83
C ALA A 116 -2.74 11.82 -7.19
N GLY A 117 -1.57 11.20 -7.39
CA GLY A 117 -0.35 11.90 -7.80
C GLY A 117 -0.41 12.47 -9.23
N CYS A 118 -1.00 11.72 -10.17
CA CYS A 118 -1.19 12.18 -11.54
C CYS A 118 -2.14 13.38 -11.62
N ASP A 119 -3.29 13.31 -10.94
CA ASP A 119 -4.30 14.37 -10.93
C ASP A 119 -3.76 15.64 -10.25
N LEU A 120 -3.00 15.48 -9.17
CA LEU A 120 -2.29 16.58 -8.50
C LEU A 120 -1.33 17.29 -9.46
N PHE A 121 -0.54 16.53 -10.24
CA PHE A 121 0.41 17.11 -11.20
C PHE A 121 -0.30 17.80 -12.36
N LEU A 122 -1.35 17.20 -12.92
CA LEU A 122 -2.15 17.84 -13.97
C LEU A 122 -2.75 19.16 -13.48
N ARG A 123 -3.26 19.19 -12.24
CA ARG A 123 -3.81 20.41 -11.66
C ARG A 123 -2.73 21.46 -11.43
N PHE A 124 -1.56 21.06 -10.94
CA PHE A 124 -0.41 21.94 -10.79
C PHE A 124 -0.07 22.64 -12.12
N LEU A 125 -0.04 21.90 -13.23
CA LEU A 125 0.17 22.48 -14.56
C LEU A 125 -0.94 23.43 -15.02
N MET A 126 -2.21 23.11 -14.72
CA MET A 126 -3.35 23.95 -15.11
C MET A 126 -3.47 25.24 -14.28
N THR A 127 -3.01 25.22 -13.03
CA THR A 127 -3.15 26.35 -12.10
C THR A 127 -2.00 27.35 -12.25
N HIS A 128 -0.78 26.86 -12.49
CA HIS A 128 0.36 27.71 -12.78
C HIS A 128 0.36 28.15 -14.24
N GLN A 129 -0.52 29.10 -14.58
CA GLN A 129 -0.47 29.77 -15.88
C GLN A 129 0.74 30.73 -15.92
N SER A 130 1.41 30.77 -17.07
CA SER A 130 2.50 31.71 -17.31
C SER A 130 2.01 33.15 -17.20
N PRO A 131 2.75 34.07 -16.57
CA PRO A 131 2.55 35.48 -16.87
C PRO A 131 2.77 35.69 -18.38
N ASP A 132 1.92 36.51 -19.02
CA ASP A 132 1.80 36.70 -20.49
C ASP A 132 3.11 37.06 -21.24
N VAL A 133 4.25 37.16 -20.55
CA VAL A 133 5.53 37.70 -21.03
C VAL A 133 6.63 36.62 -21.19
N VAL A 134 6.39 35.37 -20.80
CA VAL A 134 7.45 34.33 -20.74
C VAL A 134 7.37 33.36 -21.92
N SER A 135 8.54 33.01 -22.50
CA SER A 135 8.66 31.97 -23.53
C SER A 135 8.15 30.62 -23.01
N PHE A 136 7.47 29.84 -23.86
CA PHE A 136 6.95 28.52 -23.48
C PHE A 136 8.05 27.59 -22.94
N ALA A 137 9.26 27.67 -23.50
CA ALA A 137 10.41 26.89 -23.03
C ALA A 137 10.83 27.25 -21.60
N ASP A 138 10.84 28.54 -21.26
CA ASP A 138 11.18 29.01 -19.92
C ASP A 138 10.09 28.67 -18.90
N HIS A 139 8.82 28.76 -19.33
CA HIS A 139 7.69 28.33 -18.53
C HIS A 139 7.76 26.83 -18.22
N LYS A 140 8.05 26.00 -19.22
CA LYS A 140 8.27 24.56 -19.08
C LYS A 140 9.41 24.25 -18.10
N HIS A 141 10.54 24.94 -18.22
CA HIS A 141 11.66 24.78 -17.26
C HIS A 141 11.27 25.19 -15.83
N SER A 142 10.54 26.29 -15.67
CA SER A 142 10.04 26.74 -14.37
C SER A 142 9.11 25.71 -13.72
N LEU A 143 8.18 25.14 -14.48
CA LEU A 143 7.25 24.11 -14.00
C LEU A 143 8.00 22.86 -13.52
N VAL A 144 8.96 22.37 -14.31
CA VAL A 144 9.78 21.20 -13.92
C VAL A 144 10.58 21.48 -12.65
N ASN A 145 11.21 22.64 -12.54
CA ASN A 145 11.98 23.02 -11.36
C ASN A 145 11.12 23.10 -10.10
N GLN A 146 9.92 23.67 -10.21
CA GLN A 146 8.98 23.75 -9.10
C GLN A 146 8.46 22.37 -8.69
N ALA A 147 8.13 21.50 -9.66
CA ALA A 147 7.68 20.15 -9.37
C ALA A 147 8.77 19.30 -8.71
N LEU A 148 10.02 19.40 -9.17
CA LEU A 148 11.16 18.73 -8.53
C LEU A 148 11.44 19.25 -7.12
N LYS A 149 11.29 20.56 -6.91
CA LYS A 149 11.37 21.17 -5.56
C LYS A 149 10.28 20.61 -4.65
N TYR A 150 9.04 20.54 -5.12
CA TYR A 150 7.92 19.95 -4.40
C TYR A 150 8.18 18.48 -4.04
N VAL A 151 8.68 17.67 -4.97
CA VAL A 151 9.05 16.26 -4.72
C VAL A 151 10.11 16.14 -3.61
N ALA A 152 11.11 17.04 -3.60
CA ALA A 152 12.18 17.03 -2.61
C ALA A 152 11.67 17.43 -1.21
N GLU A 153 10.83 18.46 -1.13
CA GLU A 153 10.30 19.01 0.14
C GLU A 153 9.21 18.10 0.74
N SER A 154 8.26 17.63 -0.09
CA SER A 154 7.09 16.84 0.34
C SER A 154 7.46 15.50 0.98
N ARG A 155 8.66 14.97 0.68
CA ARG A 155 9.11 13.67 1.20
C ARG A 155 9.22 13.63 2.72
N SER A 156 9.88 14.61 3.32
CA SER A 156 10.17 14.63 4.75
C SER A 156 9.25 15.58 5.50
N THR A 157 8.96 16.74 4.91
CA THR A 157 8.23 17.81 5.58
C THR A 157 6.77 17.42 5.84
N CYS A 158 6.07 16.80 4.88
CA CYS A 158 4.67 16.38 5.08
C CYS A 158 4.57 15.31 6.17
N VAL A 159 5.40 14.27 6.10
CA VAL A 159 5.42 13.18 7.10
C VAL A 159 5.73 13.72 8.50
N GLU A 160 6.68 14.64 8.62
CA GLU A 160 7.02 15.24 9.90
C GLU A 160 5.91 16.13 10.46
N LYS A 161 5.25 16.94 9.62
CA LYS A 161 4.10 17.78 10.02
C LYS A 161 2.95 16.93 10.54
N VAL A 162 2.59 15.88 9.81
CA VAL A 162 1.52 14.95 10.21
C VAL A 162 1.90 14.27 11.53
N ALA A 163 3.12 13.72 11.63
CA ALA A 163 3.58 13.05 12.83
C ALA A 163 3.59 13.96 14.07
N SER A 164 4.00 15.22 13.91
CA SER A 164 4.01 16.20 15.00
C SER A 164 2.60 16.54 15.47
N SER A 165 1.65 16.66 14.54
CA SER A 165 0.25 16.95 14.84
C SER A 165 -0.43 15.75 15.52
N ALA A 166 -0.18 14.55 15.00
CA ALA A 166 -0.77 13.30 15.48
C ALA A 166 -0.23 12.84 16.84
N ALA A 167 1.07 13.07 17.10
CA ALA A 167 1.71 12.71 18.37
C ALA A 167 1.02 13.37 19.57
N ARG A 168 0.30 14.47 19.37
CA ARG A 168 -0.46 15.17 20.43
C ARG A 168 -1.65 14.37 20.95
N PHE A 169 -2.24 13.51 20.13
CA PHE A 169 -3.39 12.67 20.49
C PHE A 169 -3.02 11.39 21.24
N ILE A 170 -1.74 11.03 21.26
CA ILE A 170 -1.25 9.89 22.03
C ILE A 170 -1.13 10.30 23.49
N GLU A 171 -1.64 9.50 24.43
CA GLU A 171 -1.53 9.75 25.87
C GLU A 171 -0.52 8.80 26.52
N ASP A 172 0.04 9.18 27.68
CA ASP A 172 0.91 8.27 28.44
C ASP A 172 0.07 7.12 29.02
N GLY A 173 0.57 5.89 28.89
CA GLY A 173 -0.13 4.67 29.27
C GLY A 173 -1.15 4.15 28.24
N SER A 174 -1.31 4.80 27.08
CA SER A 174 -2.31 4.41 26.09
C SER A 174 -2.00 3.09 25.37
N THR A 175 -3.06 2.41 24.94
CA THR A 175 -3.01 1.24 24.06
C THR A 175 -3.50 1.61 22.67
N ILE A 176 -2.61 1.53 21.69
CA ILE A 176 -2.87 1.97 20.32
C ILE A 176 -3.06 0.77 19.41
N MET A 177 -4.06 0.78 18.54
CA MET A 177 -4.20 -0.21 17.47
C MET A 177 -3.81 0.38 16.11
N VAL A 178 -3.05 -0.38 15.32
CA VAL A 178 -2.57 -0.01 13.99
C VAL A 178 -2.91 -1.09 12.98
N HIS A 179 -3.27 -0.66 11.77
CA HIS A 179 -3.51 -1.55 10.64
C HIS A 179 -2.35 -1.55 9.63
N GLY A 180 -1.78 -2.73 9.36
CA GLY A 180 -0.78 -2.94 8.30
C GLY A 180 0.50 -2.14 8.49
N TYR A 181 1.05 -1.63 7.38
CA TYR A 181 2.23 -0.76 7.36
C TYR A 181 1.88 0.61 6.82
N SER A 182 2.13 1.64 7.64
CA SER A 182 2.05 3.03 7.22
C SER A 182 3.25 3.78 7.75
N ARG A 183 3.94 4.48 6.83
CA ARG A 183 5.14 5.25 7.13
C ARG A 183 4.86 6.41 8.08
N VAL A 184 3.75 7.10 7.86
CA VAL A 184 3.33 8.24 8.68
C VAL A 184 2.94 7.77 10.09
N VAL A 185 2.21 6.66 10.20
CA VAL A 185 1.84 6.08 11.51
C VAL A 185 3.09 5.67 12.27
N LEU A 186 3.99 4.94 11.62
CA LEU A 186 5.26 4.51 12.21
C LEU A 186 6.10 5.70 12.69
N HIS A 187 6.26 6.73 11.86
CA HIS A 187 7.01 7.94 12.21
C HIS A 187 6.36 8.69 13.39
N THR A 188 5.03 8.71 13.46
CA THR A 188 4.26 9.27 14.59
C THR A 188 4.56 8.54 15.89
N LEU A 189 4.52 7.20 15.88
CA LEU A 189 4.78 6.37 17.06
C LEU A 189 6.23 6.52 17.53
N ILE A 190 7.20 6.45 16.60
CA ILE A 190 8.62 6.63 16.92
C ILE A 190 8.86 8.03 17.50
N LYS A 191 8.28 9.07 16.91
CA LYS A 191 8.40 10.45 17.41
C LYS A 191 7.82 10.56 18.82
N ALA A 192 6.62 10.07 19.06
CA ALA A 192 5.97 10.12 20.38
C ALA A 192 6.75 9.36 21.47
N TYR A 193 7.47 8.30 21.11
CA TYR A 193 8.29 7.52 22.03
C TYR A 193 9.74 8.03 22.16
N SER A 194 10.17 8.93 21.26
CA SER A 194 11.54 9.43 21.19
C SER A 194 11.94 10.17 22.46
N PRO A 195 13.19 10.03 22.95
CA PRO A 195 13.69 10.80 24.10
C PRO A 195 13.79 12.30 23.84
N SER A 196 13.73 12.74 22.57
CA SER A 196 13.71 14.14 22.19
C SER A 196 12.39 14.84 22.52
N GLU A 197 11.28 14.08 22.57
CA GLU A 197 9.96 14.60 22.95
C GLU A 197 9.84 14.67 24.48
N LYS A 198 9.37 15.82 24.98
CA LYS A 198 9.15 16.06 26.41
C LYS A 198 7.69 16.50 26.65
N PRO A 199 6.89 15.74 27.41
CA PRO A 199 7.21 14.47 28.07
C PRO A 199 7.24 13.29 27.09
N ARG A 200 8.18 12.36 27.30
CA ARG A 200 8.22 11.09 26.58
C ARG A 200 6.99 10.26 26.93
N LYS A 201 6.26 9.81 25.92
CA LYS A 201 5.04 9.02 26.10
C LYS A 201 5.37 7.53 26.07
N ARG A 202 4.87 6.79 27.04
CA ARG A 202 4.94 5.33 27.07
C ARG A 202 3.59 4.78 26.66
N PHE A 203 3.58 3.89 25.69
CA PHE A 203 2.36 3.27 25.18
C PHE A 203 2.71 1.87 24.66
N GLN A 204 1.68 1.10 24.37
CA GLN A 204 1.79 -0.23 23.78
C GLN A 204 0.95 -0.30 22.51
N VAL A 205 1.38 -1.13 21.55
CA VAL A 205 0.80 -1.15 20.21
C VAL A 205 0.32 -2.56 19.84
N PHE A 206 -0.92 -2.64 19.36
CA PHE A 206 -1.44 -3.79 18.64
C PHE A 206 -1.34 -3.54 17.14
N VAL A 207 -0.77 -4.49 16.40
CA VAL A 207 -0.60 -4.38 14.95
C VAL A 207 -1.27 -5.58 14.28
N THR A 208 -2.20 -5.36 13.36
CA THR A 208 -2.81 -6.47 12.59
C THR A 208 -1.83 -7.04 11.57
N GLU A 209 -1.85 -8.35 11.32
CA GLU A 209 -1.02 -8.98 10.28
C GLU A 209 -1.27 -8.44 8.85
N SER A 210 -2.51 -8.01 8.53
CA SER A 210 -2.92 -7.42 7.25
C SER A 210 -2.76 -8.37 6.07
N ARG A 211 -3.43 -9.52 6.12
CA ARG A 211 -3.49 -10.45 4.98
C ARG A 211 -4.27 -9.81 3.82
N PRO A 212 -3.87 -10.06 2.56
CA PRO A 212 -2.81 -10.95 2.11
C PRO A 212 -1.41 -10.32 2.12
N SER A 213 -1.30 -9.01 2.33
CA SER A 213 -0.05 -8.25 2.21
C SER A 213 1.02 -8.67 3.23
N GLY A 214 0.60 -9.04 4.45
CA GLY A 214 1.51 -9.38 5.55
C GLY A 214 2.31 -8.17 6.08
N LEU A 215 1.94 -6.95 5.68
CA LEU A 215 2.71 -5.74 5.95
C LEU A 215 2.78 -5.39 7.45
N GLY A 216 1.83 -5.86 8.26
CA GLY A 216 1.86 -5.65 9.71
C GLY A 216 3.10 -6.24 10.39
N LEU A 217 3.65 -7.32 9.84
CA LEU A 217 4.88 -7.94 10.36
C LEU A 217 6.09 -7.00 10.22
N LYS A 218 6.12 -6.20 9.14
CA LYS A 218 7.15 -5.17 8.94
C LYS A 218 7.04 -4.08 9.99
N THR A 219 5.83 -3.59 10.26
CA THR A 219 5.57 -2.59 11.31
C THR A 219 6.02 -3.09 12.67
N HIS A 220 5.66 -4.32 13.03
CA HIS A 220 6.10 -4.95 14.28
C HIS A 220 7.63 -5.00 14.39
N ALA A 221 8.31 -5.52 13.37
CA ALA A 221 9.76 -5.64 13.36
C ALA A 221 10.46 -4.29 13.56
N ILE A 222 9.93 -3.21 12.98
CA ILE A 222 10.51 -1.87 13.15
C ILE A 222 10.22 -1.34 14.56
N LEU A 223 8.98 -1.44 15.05
CA LEU A 223 8.65 -0.97 16.41
C LEU A 223 9.45 -1.69 17.50
N GLU A 224 9.71 -2.99 17.33
CA GLU A 224 10.55 -3.79 18.21
C GLU A 224 12.01 -3.30 18.23
N GLN A 225 12.58 -2.93 17.08
CA GLN A 225 13.91 -2.33 16.98
C GLN A 225 14.03 -1.01 17.75
N PHE A 226 12.96 -0.20 17.78
CA PHE A 226 12.90 1.04 18.55
C PHE A 226 12.54 0.82 20.03
N GLY A 227 12.30 -0.42 20.46
CA GLY A 227 11.97 -0.76 21.84
C GLY A 227 10.58 -0.32 22.28
N ILE A 228 9.63 -0.20 21.34
CA ILE A 228 8.22 0.08 21.62
C ILE A 228 7.50 -1.26 21.83
N PRO A 229 6.80 -1.47 22.96
CA PRO A 229 6.03 -2.70 23.19
C PRO A 229 4.97 -2.89 22.11
N CYS A 230 5.08 -3.99 21.34
CA CYS A 230 4.22 -4.28 20.21
C CYS A 230 3.79 -5.75 20.20
N VAL A 231 2.55 -6.04 19.79
CA VAL A 231 2.02 -7.40 19.60
C VAL A 231 1.31 -7.49 18.25
N VAL A 232 1.61 -8.53 17.49
CA VAL A 232 0.89 -8.84 16.24
C VAL A 232 -0.44 -9.53 16.56
N LEU A 233 -1.52 -9.02 15.98
CA LEU A 233 -2.85 -9.60 16.03
C LEU A 233 -3.21 -10.25 14.70
N LEU A 234 -3.90 -11.39 14.79
CA LEU A 234 -4.63 -11.95 13.66
C LEU A 234 -5.72 -10.96 13.22
N ASP A 235 -5.98 -10.89 11.92
CA ASP A 235 -6.98 -9.95 11.39
C ASP A 235 -8.39 -10.21 11.97
N SER A 236 -8.70 -11.45 12.35
CA SER A 236 -9.96 -11.83 13.02
C SER A 236 -10.02 -11.50 14.52
N ALA A 237 -8.90 -11.15 15.15
CA ALA A 237 -8.82 -10.84 16.58
C ALA A 237 -8.97 -9.34 16.89
N VAL A 238 -9.24 -8.50 15.88
CA VAL A 238 -9.40 -7.04 16.03
C VAL A 238 -10.54 -6.71 17.00
N ALA A 239 -11.74 -7.25 16.77
CA ALA A 239 -12.88 -6.99 17.63
C ALA A 239 -12.68 -7.51 19.07
N TYR A 240 -12.01 -8.66 19.23
CA TYR A 240 -11.71 -9.24 20.55
C TYR A 240 -10.83 -8.33 21.42
N THR A 241 -9.89 -7.62 20.80
CA THR A 241 -8.92 -6.77 21.51
C THR A 241 -9.39 -5.32 21.68
N MET A 242 -10.42 -4.89 20.95
CA MET A 242 -10.87 -3.50 20.90
C MET A 242 -11.26 -2.92 22.28
N ALA A 243 -11.77 -3.74 23.20
CA ALA A 243 -12.09 -3.32 24.56
C ALA A 243 -10.86 -2.80 25.34
N LYS A 244 -9.65 -3.27 25.01
CA LYS A 244 -8.38 -2.86 25.61
C LYS A 244 -7.69 -1.70 24.87
N VAL A 245 -8.18 -1.32 23.69
CA VAL A 245 -7.61 -0.26 22.87
C VAL A 245 -8.18 1.08 23.32
N ASP A 246 -7.36 2.11 23.35
CA ASP A 246 -7.77 3.48 23.68
C ASP A 246 -7.99 4.32 22.42
N LEU A 247 -7.18 4.10 21.38
CA LEU A 247 -7.29 4.79 20.10
C LEU A 247 -6.78 3.94 18.94
N VAL A 248 -7.33 4.18 17.76
CA VAL A 248 -6.92 3.51 16.51
C VAL A 248 -6.23 4.51 15.60
N LEU A 249 -5.03 4.16 15.12
CA LEU A 249 -4.28 4.93 14.12
C LEU A 249 -4.14 4.10 12.84
N VAL A 250 -4.63 4.62 11.72
CA VAL A 250 -4.47 3.99 10.41
C VAL A 250 -3.81 4.93 9.42
N GLY A 251 -3.10 4.36 8.45
CA GLY A 251 -2.66 5.09 7.27
C GLY A 251 -3.77 5.21 6.22
N ALA A 252 -3.44 5.91 5.13
CA ALA A 252 -4.27 6.02 3.94
C ALA A 252 -3.46 5.69 2.69
N GLU A 253 -4.09 4.97 1.75
CA GLU A 253 -3.69 4.97 0.34
C GLU A 253 -4.28 6.20 -0.36
N ALA A 254 -5.55 6.52 -0.08
CA ALA A 254 -6.15 7.79 -0.48
C ALA A 254 -7.23 8.25 0.49
N VAL A 255 -7.47 9.57 0.53
CA VAL A 255 -8.63 10.17 1.18
C VAL A 255 -9.53 10.78 0.12
N LEU A 256 -10.82 10.55 0.26
CA LEU A 256 -11.81 10.81 -0.77
C LEU A 256 -12.60 12.10 -0.55
N GLU A 257 -13.39 12.50 -1.53
CA GLU A 257 -14.13 13.77 -1.51
C GLU A 257 -15.23 13.82 -0.44
N ASP A 258 -15.82 12.67 -0.13
CA ASP A 258 -16.78 12.51 0.97
C ASP A 258 -16.13 12.47 2.37
N GLY A 259 -14.80 12.56 2.45
CA GLY A 259 -14.03 12.42 3.69
C GLY A 259 -13.81 10.96 4.12
N GLY A 260 -14.21 9.99 3.29
CA GLY A 260 -13.89 8.59 3.48
C GLY A 260 -12.43 8.26 3.12
N LEU A 261 -12.03 7.03 3.43
CA LEU A 261 -10.64 6.59 3.39
C LEU A 261 -10.51 5.31 2.59
N ILE A 262 -9.57 5.24 1.64
CA ILE A 262 -9.14 3.98 1.02
C ILE A 262 -7.85 3.53 1.69
N ASN A 263 -7.83 2.28 2.15
CA ASN A 263 -6.65 1.65 2.73
C ASN A 263 -6.63 0.14 2.41
N TYR A 264 -5.57 -0.55 2.83
CA TYR A 264 -5.52 -2.00 2.76
C TYR A 264 -6.71 -2.67 3.44
N ILE A 265 -7.11 -3.80 2.87
CA ILE A 265 -8.25 -4.60 3.33
C ILE A 265 -8.12 -4.92 4.81
N GLY A 266 -9.16 -4.61 5.57
CA GLY A 266 -9.20 -4.77 7.02
C GLY A 266 -9.33 -3.44 7.77
N CYS A 267 -9.17 -2.31 7.10
CA CYS A 267 -9.36 -0.99 7.69
C CYS A 267 -10.83 -0.72 8.01
N TYR A 268 -11.75 -1.04 7.10
CA TYR A 268 -13.18 -0.81 7.30
C TYR A 268 -13.75 -1.63 8.48
N GLN A 269 -13.39 -2.92 8.57
CA GLN A 269 -13.80 -3.77 9.70
C GLN A 269 -13.25 -3.26 11.05
N MET A 270 -12.03 -2.72 11.05
CA MET A 270 -11.41 -2.15 12.24
C MET A 270 -12.15 -0.88 12.68
N ALA A 271 -12.54 -0.04 11.72
CA ALA A 271 -13.30 1.17 11.97
C ALA A 271 -14.70 0.87 12.54
N ILE A 272 -15.40 -0.15 12.01
CA ILE A 272 -16.67 -0.63 12.56
C ILE A 272 -16.49 -1.08 14.02
N ALA A 273 -15.49 -1.92 14.28
CA ALA A 273 -15.23 -2.42 15.63
C ALA A 273 -14.86 -1.27 16.59
N ALA A 274 -14.06 -0.31 16.15
CA ALA A 274 -13.71 0.87 16.93
C ALA A 274 -14.96 1.69 17.28
N LYS A 275 -15.83 1.96 16.30
CA LYS A 275 -17.08 2.70 16.49
C LYS A 275 -18.01 2.00 17.48
N ALA A 276 -18.16 0.68 17.36
CA ALA A 276 -19.00 -0.13 18.25
C ALA A 276 -18.52 -0.09 19.71
N HIS A 277 -17.21 0.07 19.94
CA HIS A 277 -16.60 0.21 21.26
C HIS A 277 -16.35 1.67 21.68
N HIS A 278 -16.89 2.64 20.93
CA HIS A 278 -16.70 4.08 21.17
C HIS A 278 -15.23 4.51 21.25
N LYS A 279 -14.38 3.89 20.43
CA LYS A 279 -12.95 4.22 20.33
C LYS A 279 -12.72 5.21 19.18
N PRO A 280 -11.92 6.26 19.39
CA PRO A 280 -11.57 7.19 18.34
C PRO A 280 -10.75 6.49 17.25
N PHE A 281 -11.09 6.82 16.00
CA PHE A 281 -10.45 6.30 14.80
C PHE A 281 -9.81 7.45 14.02
N TYR A 282 -8.48 7.49 13.98
CA TYR A 282 -7.73 8.56 13.35
C TYR A 282 -7.01 8.05 12.10
N ALA A 283 -7.27 8.72 10.97
CA ALA A 283 -6.59 8.49 9.72
C ALA A 283 -5.41 9.46 9.57
N LEU A 284 -4.23 8.92 9.33
CA LEU A 284 -2.98 9.66 9.15
C LEU A 284 -2.56 9.60 7.69
N THR A 285 -2.55 10.75 7.02
CA THR A 285 -2.28 10.82 5.59
C THR A 285 -1.55 12.10 5.22
N GLU A 286 -0.87 12.07 4.10
CA GLU A 286 -0.37 13.25 3.43
C GLU A 286 -1.44 13.83 2.47
N SER A 287 -1.42 15.15 2.26
CA SER A 287 -2.35 15.92 1.44
C SER A 287 -2.32 15.50 -0.03
N TYR A 288 -1.17 15.08 -0.54
CA TYR A 288 -1.00 14.60 -1.92
C TYR A 288 -1.65 13.24 -2.22
N LYS A 289 -2.29 12.61 -1.23
CA LYS A 289 -3.11 11.41 -1.39
C LYS A 289 -4.61 11.72 -1.44
N PHE A 290 -4.98 13.00 -1.43
CA PHE A 290 -6.38 13.40 -1.53
C PHE A 290 -6.82 13.20 -2.99
N LEU A 291 -7.93 12.49 -3.17
CA LEU A 291 -8.42 12.05 -4.47
C LEU A 291 -9.86 12.48 -4.65
N ARG A 292 -10.16 13.06 -5.82
CA ARG A 292 -11.52 13.45 -6.20
C ARG A 292 -12.31 12.24 -6.73
N LEU A 293 -12.69 11.37 -5.80
CA LEU A 293 -13.52 10.19 -6.04
C LEU A 293 -14.58 10.13 -4.95
N PHE A 294 -15.80 9.72 -5.32
CA PHE A 294 -16.95 9.63 -4.42
C PHE A 294 -17.61 8.25 -4.58
N PRO A 295 -17.10 7.20 -3.91
CA PRO A 295 -17.69 5.88 -3.96
C PRO A 295 -18.93 5.83 -3.05
N LEU A 296 -20.01 5.19 -3.52
CA LEU A 296 -21.21 4.98 -2.70
C LEU A 296 -21.14 3.65 -1.94
N SER A 297 -20.30 2.74 -2.41
CA SER A 297 -20.13 1.39 -1.89
C SER A 297 -18.69 0.91 -2.06
N GLN A 298 -18.37 -0.23 -1.41
CA GLN A 298 -17.09 -0.91 -1.56
C GLN A 298 -16.76 -1.29 -3.02
N TYR A 299 -17.78 -1.44 -3.86
CA TYR A 299 -17.65 -1.91 -5.24
C TYR A 299 -17.42 -0.77 -6.24
N ASP A 300 -17.59 0.48 -5.82
CA ASP A 300 -17.33 1.66 -6.67
C ASP A 300 -15.85 2.05 -6.69
N VAL A 301 -15.02 1.40 -5.86
CA VAL A 301 -13.57 1.61 -5.85
C VAL A 301 -12.94 0.99 -7.10
N PRO A 302 -12.19 1.77 -7.91
CA PRO A 302 -11.55 1.27 -9.12
C PRO A 302 -10.58 0.11 -8.84
N THR A 303 -10.85 -1.06 -9.44
CA THR A 303 -10.00 -2.26 -9.34
C THR A 303 -9.69 -2.84 -10.72
N LYS A 304 -8.49 -3.39 -10.90
CA LYS A 304 -8.06 -3.98 -12.18
C LYS A 304 -8.69 -5.33 -12.49
N GLN A 305 -8.94 -6.11 -11.44
CA GLN A 305 -9.46 -7.45 -11.56
C GLN A 305 -10.73 -7.56 -10.73
N PRO A 306 -11.79 -8.18 -11.28
CA PRO A 306 -12.99 -8.47 -10.51
C PRO A 306 -12.64 -9.38 -9.35
N THR A 307 -13.01 -8.97 -8.15
CA THR A 307 -12.79 -9.71 -6.91
C THR A 307 -14.00 -10.59 -6.60
N LEU A 308 -13.79 -11.61 -5.76
CA LEU A 308 -14.83 -12.50 -5.24
C LEU A 308 -15.62 -13.23 -6.34
N GLN A 309 -14.94 -13.65 -7.41
CA GLN A 309 -15.58 -14.42 -8.47
C GLN A 309 -15.94 -15.82 -7.99
N PHE A 310 -17.17 -16.24 -8.33
CA PHE A 310 -17.59 -17.62 -8.14
C PHE A 310 -16.96 -18.52 -9.21
N PRO A 311 -16.55 -19.74 -8.85
CA PRO A 311 -16.06 -20.69 -9.84
C PRO A 311 -17.16 -20.97 -10.86
N SER A 312 -16.87 -20.76 -12.15
CA SER A 312 -17.76 -21.22 -13.22
C SER A 312 -17.87 -22.74 -13.11
N SER A 313 -19.09 -23.26 -13.08
CA SER A 313 -19.37 -24.69 -13.21
C SER A 313 -18.92 -25.14 -14.61
N LYS A 314 -17.62 -25.40 -14.78
CA LYS A 314 -17.16 -26.17 -15.92
C LYS A 314 -17.62 -27.59 -15.63
N VAL A 315 -18.76 -27.97 -16.19
CA VAL A 315 -19.08 -29.37 -16.44
C VAL A 315 -17.86 -29.92 -17.14
N THR A 316 -17.08 -30.73 -16.43
CA THR A 316 -16.10 -31.61 -17.03
C THR A 316 -16.90 -32.55 -17.91
N THR A 317 -17.19 -32.16 -19.15
CA THR A 317 -17.38 -33.14 -20.22
C THR A 317 -16.05 -33.86 -20.27
N ASN A 318 -15.98 -34.95 -19.51
CA ASN A 318 -15.01 -35.99 -19.69
C ASN A 318 -14.87 -36.15 -21.19
N GLN A 319 -13.67 -35.96 -21.70
CA GLN A 319 -13.28 -36.59 -22.94
C GLN A 319 -13.43 -38.09 -22.70
N ILE A 320 -14.64 -38.60 -22.91
CA ILE A 320 -14.89 -39.99 -23.20
C ILE A 320 -14.24 -40.16 -24.57
N GLY A 321 -12.95 -40.50 -24.55
CA GLY A 321 -12.31 -41.10 -25.69
C GLY A 321 -13.22 -42.22 -26.16
N ARG A 322 -13.64 -42.14 -27.41
CA ARG A 322 -14.28 -43.23 -28.13
C ARG A 322 -13.38 -44.46 -28.03
N SER A 323 -13.72 -45.41 -27.18
CA SER A 323 -13.39 -46.81 -27.38
C SER A 323 -14.70 -47.56 -27.55
N GLN A 324 -15.02 -47.83 -28.81
CA GLN A 324 -15.99 -48.87 -29.15
C GLN A 324 -15.44 -50.20 -28.62
N THR A 325 -16.18 -50.87 -27.74
CA THR A 325 -16.59 -52.29 -27.91
C THR A 325 -17.41 -52.79 -26.71
N ALA A 326 -18.57 -53.36 -27.06
CA ALA A 326 -19.43 -54.32 -26.34
C ALA A 326 -20.23 -53.89 -25.07
N PRO A 327 -21.52 -54.29 -24.97
CA PRO A 327 -22.36 -54.10 -23.78
C PRO A 327 -22.28 -55.32 -22.84
N SER A 328 -22.10 -55.10 -21.53
CA SER A 328 -22.40 -56.11 -20.52
C SER A 328 -22.85 -55.50 -19.18
N LEU A 329 -24.12 -55.82 -18.84
CA LEU A 329 -24.83 -55.95 -17.56
C LEU A 329 -24.61 -54.96 -16.37
N PRO A 330 -25.69 -54.56 -15.67
CA PRO A 330 -25.65 -53.65 -14.54
C PRO A 330 -25.29 -54.39 -13.24
N GLY A 331 -23.99 -54.43 -12.93
CA GLY A 331 -23.47 -54.83 -11.62
C GLY A 331 -23.10 -53.60 -10.80
N SER A 332 -23.75 -53.44 -9.65
CA SER A 332 -23.51 -52.39 -8.67
C SER A 332 -22.02 -52.17 -8.36
N THR A 333 -21.50 -51.02 -8.74
CA THR A 333 -20.33 -50.43 -8.08
C THR A 333 -20.59 -48.93 -7.99
N ILE A 334 -21.09 -48.50 -6.83
CA ILE A 334 -21.01 -47.09 -6.45
C ILE A 334 -19.52 -46.84 -6.21
N GLN A 335 -18.79 -46.48 -7.26
CA GLN A 335 -17.50 -45.83 -7.09
C GLN A 335 -17.80 -44.48 -6.46
N SER A 336 -17.68 -44.41 -5.15
CA SER A 336 -17.52 -43.16 -4.42
C SER A 336 -16.17 -42.54 -4.82
N GLN A 337 -16.10 -42.02 -6.05
CA GLN A 337 -15.11 -41.02 -6.39
C GLN A 337 -15.47 -39.80 -5.54
N SER A 338 -14.86 -39.73 -4.37
CA SER A 338 -14.73 -38.50 -3.62
C SER A 338 -13.96 -37.53 -4.52
N PHE A 339 -14.70 -36.76 -5.31
CA PHE A 339 -14.19 -35.56 -5.95
C PHE A 339 -13.87 -34.57 -4.82
N ILE A 340 -12.74 -34.77 -4.14
CA ILE A 340 -12.16 -33.73 -3.30
C ILE A 340 -11.54 -32.75 -4.29
N PRO A 341 -12.13 -31.58 -4.52
CA PRO A 341 -11.50 -30.58 -5.38
C PRO A 341 -10.13 -30.25 -4.82
N ALA A 342 -9.15 -30.03 -5.70
CA ALA A 342 -7.78 -29.71 -5.32
C ALA A 342 -7.76 -28.63 -4.23
N LYS A 343 -6.97 -28.84 -3.17
CA LYS A 343 -6.89 -27.93 -2.02
C LYS A 343 -6.51 -26.53 -2.51
N LEU A 344 -7.38 -25.54 -2.26
CA LEU A 344 -7.15 -24.16 -2.68
C LEU A 344 -5.85 -23.63 -2.07
N THR A 345 -4.98 -23.06 -2.90
CA THR A 345 -3.73 -22.45 -2.43
C THR A 345 -3.98 -21.06 -1.87
N LEU A 346 -3.14 -20.63 -0.93
CA LEU A 346 -3.23 -19.30 -0.31
C LEU A 346 -3.10 -18.17 -1.34
N GLY A 347 -2.33 -18.38 -2.40
CA GLY A 347 -2.20 -17.45 -3.52
C GLY A 347 -3.48 -17.31 -4.34
N GLN A 348 -4.20 -18.41 -4.59
CA GLN A 348 -5.50 -18.39 -5.26
C GLN A 348 -6.56 -17.68 -4.40
N ILE A 349 -6.53 -17.87 -3.08
CA ILE A 349 -7.41 -17.12 -2.16
C ILE A 349 -7.10 -15.63 -2.26
N ALA A 350 -5.82 -15.26 -2.12
CA ALA A 350 -5.40 -13.86 -2.15
C ALA A 350 -5.76 -13.17 -3.48
N ALA A 351 -5.58 -13.86 -4.61
CA ALA A 351 -5.90 -13.31 -5.93
C ALA A 351 -7.41 -13.09 -6.14
N ASN A 352 -8.27 -13.90 -5.52
CA ASN A 352 -9.72 -13.74 -5.62
C ASN A 352 -10.28 -12.76 -4.57
N ASN A 353 -9.48 -12.26 -3.62
CA ASN A 353 -9.95 -11.34 -2.58
C ASN A 353 -9.55 -9.89 -2.90
N PRO A 354 -10.33 -8.90 -2.43
CA PRO A 354 -9.93 -7.50 -2.55
C PRO A 354 -8.68 -7.20 -1.73
N THR A 355 -7.85 -6.28 -2.22
CA THR A 355 -6.65 -5.81 -1.52
C THR A 355 -6.85 -4.51 -0.76
N LEU A 356 -7.85 -3.73 -1.16
CA LEU A 356 -8.20 -2.44 -0.58
C LEU A 356 -9.68 -2.47 -0.15
N ASP A 357 -10.01 -1.70 0.88
CA ASP A 357 -11.38 -1.38 1.25
C ASP A 357 -11.56 0.13 1.39
N TYR A 358 -12.81 0.55 1.38
CA TYR A 358 -13.23 1.93 1.57
C TYR A 358 -13.89 2.07 2.95
N THR A 359 -13.35 2.92 3.80
CA THR A 359 -13.91 3.24 5.11
C THR A 359 -14.76 4.49 4.98
N THR A 360 -16.03 4.37 5.36
CA THR A 360 -17.01 5.46 5.28
C THR A 360 -16.69 6.57 6.28
N PRO A 361 -17.01 7.83 5.95
CA PRO A 361 -16.65 9.00 6.76
C PRO A 361 -17.26 8.99 8.17
N ASP A 362 -18.41 8.35 8.39
CA ASP A 362 -19.10 8.28 9.68
C ASP A 362 -18.34 7.45 10.75
N LEU A 363 -17.44 6.57 10.30
CA LEU A 363 -16.58 5.76 11.15
C LEU A 363 -15.27 6.47 11.49
N ILE A 364 -14.90 7.51 10.73
CA ILE A 364 -13.65 8.25 10.91
C ILE A 364 -13.88 9.40 11.88
N THR A 365 -13.07 9.48 12.92
CA THR A 365 -13.16 10.57 13.90
C THR A 365 -12.43 11.81 13.39
N LEU A 366 -11.19 11.66 12.94
CA LEU A 366 -10.37 12.75 12.39
C LEU A 366 -9.46 12.23 11.27
N VAL A 367 -9.22 13.09 10.29
CA VAL A 367 -8.18 12.94 9.27
C VAL A 367 -7.08 13.93 9.58
N ILE A 368 -5.90 13.44 9.92
CA ILE A 368 -4.74 14.27 10.28
C ILE A 368 -3.80 14.30 9.09
N SER A 369 -3.61 15.50 8.53
CA SER A 369 -2.78 15.78 7.36
C SER A 369 -1.80 16.92 7.59
N ASP A 370 -0.90 17.15 6.63
CA ASP A 370 0.01 18.29 6.61
C ASP A 370 -0.70 19.62 6.34
N SER A 371 -1.93 19.57 5.82
CA SER A 371 -2.84 20.72 5.72
C SER A 371 -3.56 21.03 7.03
N GLY A 372 -3.54 20.11 8.00
CA GLY A 372 -4.14 20.28 9.32
C GLY A 372 -4.91 19.05 9.81
N ILE A 373 -5.57 19.22 10.97
CA ILE A 373 -6.46 18.23 11.57
C ILE A 373 -7.88 18.51 11.06
N LEU A 374 -8.44 17.58 10.31
CA LEU A 374 -9.69 17.73 9.58
C LEU A 374 -10.74 16.76 10.13
N THR A 375 -11.99 17.20 10.15
CA THR A 375 -13.14 16.30 10.24
C THR A 375 -13.43 15.76 8.83
N PRO A 376 -14.13 14.62 8.68
CA PRO A 376 -14.46 14.10 7.35
C PRO A 376 -15.12 15.12 6.42
N PRO A 377 -16.09 15.96 6.86
CA PRO A 377 -16.62 17.03 6.01
C PRO A 377 -15.60 18.11 5.65
N GLY A 378 -14.66 18.43 6.55
CA GLY A 378 -13.60 19.41 6.31
C GLY A 378 -12.58 18.97 5.25
N VAL A 379 -12.51 17.67 4.92
CA VAL A 379 -11.69 17.18 3.81
C VAL A 379 -12.15 17.77 2.47
N ALA A 380 -13.47 17.89 2.27
CA ALA A 380 -14.02 18.47 1.04
C ALA A 380 -13.59 19.94 0.87
N GLU A 381 -13.54 20.72 1.95
CA GLU A 381 -13.07 22.11 1.92
C GLU A 381 -11.59 22.21 1.53
N VAL A 382 -10.75 21.32 2.08
CA VAL A 382 -9.33 21.25 1.70
C VAL A 382 -9.17 20.81 0.26
N LEU A 383 -9.94 19.82 -0.20
CA LEU A 383 -9.98 19.43 -1.60
C LEU A 383 -10.39 20.62 -2.50
N LEU A 384 -11.41 21.38 -2.12
CA LEU A 384 -11.79 22.60 -2.85
C LEU A 384 -10.66 23.64 -2.84
N SER A 385 -9.89 23.78 -1.76
CA SER A 385 -8.72 24.68 -1.78
C SER A 385 -7.60 24.19 -2.70
N ILE A 386 -7.37 22.88 -2.76
CA ILE A 386 -6.32 22.26 -3.60
C ILE A 386 -6.73 22.26 -5.07
N PHE A 387 -8.01 22.01 -5.37
CA PHE A 387 -8.53 21.78 -6.72
C PHE A 387 -9.31 22.98 -7.29
N GLY A 388 -9.79 23.90 -6.46
CA GLY A 388 -10.65 25.03 -6.85
C GLY A 388 -9.89 26.14 -7.58
N GLY A 389 -8.62 26.36 -7.26
CA GLY A 389 -7.94 27.61 -7.64
C GLY A 389 -8.54 28.80 -6.88
N GLU A 390 -7.70 29.76 -6.49
CA GLU A 390 -8.21 31.04 -5.96
C GLU A 390 -8.90 31.88 -7.04
#